data_AF-A0A2V3U2F6-F1
#
_entry.id   AF-A0A2V3U2F6-F1
#
_cell.length_a   1.000
_cell.length_b   1.000
_cell.length_c   1.000
_cell.angle_alpha   90.00
_cell.angle_beta   90.00
_cell.angle_gamma   90.00
#
_symmetry.space_group_name_H-M   'P 1'
#
loop_
_entity.id
_entity.type
_entity.pdbx_description
1 polymer ?
#
loop_
_entity_poly.entity_id
_entity_poly.type
_entity_poly.pdbx_seq_one_letter_code
_entity_poly.pdbx_strand_id
1 'polypeptide(L)'
;MAVARDPGFHRIQRRVSTSYLPQISGFMQDNVDLLPFLGMYQGVHTLMKVANQSPDSQTRPGHEQGFAELQAKFGMSRSHIRNILSLAEEADLLTGAGPGRKHIALTPRGLAAIDRFVADTLSSSDLGYRLALAELGHPVEPPTRVPSTL
;
A
#
# COMPACT_ATOMS: atom_id res chain seq x y z
N MET A 1 -7.88 -7.76 -16.95
CA MET A 1 -7.18 -8.18 -18.19
C MET A 1 -5.91 -8.90 -17.80
N ALA A 2 -5.75 -10.18 -18.18
CA ALA A 2 -4.49 -10.87 -18.01
C ALA A 2 -3.52 -10.34 -19.06
N VAL A 3 -2.44 -9.68 -18.62
CA VAL A 3 -1.32 -9.32 -19.49
C VAL A 3 -0.84 -10.61 -20.14
N ALA A 4 -0.95 -10.72 -21.47
CA ALA A 4 -0.31 -11.79 -22.21
C ALA A 4 1.17 -11.78 -21.81
N ARG A 5 1.72 -12.93 -21.38
CA ARG A 5 3.11 -13.04 -20.95
C ARG A 5 4.03 -12.85 -22.16
N ASP A 6 4.20 -11.62 -22.60
CA ASP A 6 5.15 -11.24 -23.65
C ASP A 6 6.55 -11.14 -23.02
N PRO A 7 7.46 -12.09 -23.33
CA PRO A 7 8.82 -12.05 -22.79
C PRO A 7 9.61 -10.82 -23.27
N GLY A 8 9.27 -10.27 -24.45
CA GLY A 8 9.86 -9.05 -25.01
C GLY A 8 9.51 -7.84 -24.16
N PHE A 9 8.22 -7.67 -23.85
CA PHE A 9 7.74 -6.65 -22.93
C PHE A 9 8.40 -6.76 -21.55
N HIS A 10 8.43 -7.94 -20.93
CA HIS A 10 9.04 -8.11 -19.60
C HIS A 10 10.54 -7.78 -19.58
N ARG A 11 11.27 -8.08 -20.65
CA ARG A 11 12.70 -7.73 -20.77
C ARG A 11 12.87 -6.22 -20.83
N ILE A 12 12.05 -5.53 -21.62
CA ILE A 12 12.11 -4.08 -21.74
C ILE A 12 11.66 -3.41 -20.44
N GLN A 13 10.59 -3.89 -19.81
CA GLN A 13 10.13 -3.42 -18.50
C GLN A 13 11.26 -3.46 -17.45
N ARG A 14 12.04 -4.55 -17.38
CA ARG A 14 13.20 -4.67 -16.49
C ARG A 14 14.35 -3.73 -16.84
N ARG A 15 14.51 -3.38 -18.12
CA ARG A 15 15.54 -2.42 -18.55
C ARG A 15 15.15 -1.01 -18.13
N VAL A 16 13.90 -0.62 -18.39
CA VAL A 16 13.40 0.73 -18.05
C VAL A 16 13.13 0.90 -16.56
N SER A 17 13.00 -0.17 -15.77
CA SER A 17 12.76 -0.05 -14.32
C SER A 17 13.87 0.66 -13.53
N THR A 18 15.08 0.78 -14.08
CA THR A 18 16.15 1.59 -13.46
C THR A 18 15.94 3.10 -13.65
N SER A 19 15.13 3.51 -14.63
CA SER A 19 14.78 4.92 -14.85
C SER A 19 13.88 5.51 -13.75
N TYR A 20 13.40 4.68 -12.82
CA TYR A 20 12.60 5.07 -11.65
C TYR A 20 13.43 5.53 -10.47
N LEU A 21 14.74 5.23 -10.45
CA LEU A 21 15.59 5.52 -9.29
C LEU A 21 15.52 7.00 -8.85
N PRO A 22 15.48 8.01 -9.75
CA PRO A 22 15.29 9.41 -9.36
C PRO A 22 13.92 9.70 -8.70
N GLN A 23 12.86 9.04 -9.14
CA GLN A 23 11.49 9.23 -8.66
C GLN A 23 11.24 8.57 -7.30
N ILE A 24 12.05 7.57 -6.94
CA ILE A 24 12.01 6.92 -5.63
C ILE A 24 12.18 7.94 -4.49
N SER A 25 13.03 8.96 -4.67
CA SER A 25 13.21 10.00 -3.65
C SER A 25 11.92 10.78 -3.39
N GLY A 26 11.20 11.16 -4.46
CA GLY A 26 9.92 11.86 -4.34
C GLY A 26 8.87 10.97 -3.67
N PHE A 27 8.75 9.73 -4.13
CA PHE A 27 7.89 8.71 -3.52
C PHE A 27 8.16 8.55 -2.02
N MET A 28 9.43 8.45 -1.61
CA MET A 28 9.81 8.30 -0.21
C MET A 28 9.43 9.52 0.63
N GLN A 29 9.69 10.74 0.14
CA GLN A 29 9.31 11.98 0.82
C GLN A 29 7.79 12.08 1.00
N ASP A 30 7.07 11.69 -0.04
CA ASP A 30 5.63 11.76 -0.09
C ASP A 30 4.94 10.72 0.81
N ASN A 31 5.63 9.62 1.09
CA ASN A 31 5.13 8.49 1.88
C ASN A 31 5.87 8.31 3.21
N VAL A 32 6.40 9.40 3.78
CA VAL A 32 7.23 9.38 5.00
C VAL A 32 6.55 8.68 6.18
N ASP A 33 5.23 8.83 6.31
CA ASP A 33 4.44 8.22 7.39
C ASP A 33 4.44 6.68 7.34
N LEU A 34 4.61 6.09 6.15
CA LEU A 34 4.65 4.64 5.98
C LEU A 34 6.06 4.05 5.88
N LEU A 35 7.10 4.89 5.74
CA LEU A 35 8.49 4.42 5.62
C LEU A 35 8.94 3.49 6.76
N PRO A 36 8.63 3.76 8.05
CA PRO A 36 9.02 2.84 9.13
C PRO A 36 8.44 1.43 8.93
N PHE A 37 7.24 1.33 8.38
CA PHE A 37 6.52 0.08 8.18
C PHE A 37 6.95 -0.68 6.92
N LEU A 38 7.60 -0.02 5.95
CA LEU A 38 8.25 -0.68 4.82
C LEU A 38 9.47 -1.51 5.25
N GLY A 39 10.18 -1.06 6.29
CA GLY A 39 11.29 -1.81 6.89
C GLY A 39 10.86 -2.96 7.79
N MET A 40 9.59 -2.99 8.22
CA MET A 40 9.02 -4.05 9.04
C MET A 40 8.47 -5.17 8.15
N TYR A 41 8.75 -6.42 8.50
CA TYR A 41 8.15 -7.57 7.81
C TYR A 41 6.62 -7.46 7.83
N GLN A 42 6.01 -7.26 6.65
CA GLN A 42 4.56 -7.10 6.47
C GLN A 42 3.93 -5.92 7.25
N GLY A 43 4.72 -4.89 7.59
CA GLY A 43 4.23 -3.71 8.32
C GLY A 43 3.11 -2.98 7.57
N VAL A 44 3.38 -2.59 6.32
CA VAL A 44 2.38 -1.92 5.47
C VAL A 44 1.15 -2.79 5.22
N HIS A 45 1.32 -4.11 4.99
CA HIS A 45 0.18 -5.02 4.81
C HIS A 45 -0.71 -5.11 6.05
N THR A 46 -0.13 -4.98 7.24
CA THR A 46 -0.89 -4.93 8.49
C THR A 46 -1.76 -3.67 8.55
N LEU A 47 -1.21 -2.51 8.18
CA LEU A 47 -1.96 -1.25 8.13
C LEU A 47 -3.05 -1.28 7.05
N MET A 48 -2.75 -1.84 5.86
CA MET A 48 -3.73 -2.06 4.80
C MET A 48 -4.87 -2.99 5.25
N LYS A 49 -4.58 -3.99 6.09
CA LYS A 49 -5.63 -4.86 6.66
C LYS A 49 -6.55 -4.06 7.58
N VAL A 50 -6.01 -3.16 8.40
CA VAL A 50 -6.82 -2.25 9.22
C VAL A 50 -7.68 -1.33 8.35
N ALA A 51 -7.12 -0.77 7.27
CA ALA A 51 -7.87 0.06 6.33
C ALA A 51 -9.06 -0.68 5.71
N ASN A 52 -8.85 -1.93 5.28
CA ASN A 52 -9.89 -2.79 4.74
C ASN A 52 -10.90 -3.28 5.80
N GLN A 53 -10.60 -3.11 7.08
CA GLN A 53 -11.48 -3.41 8.20
C GLN A 53 -12.21 -2.16 8.73
N SER A 54 -11.89 -0.97 8.20
CA SER A 54 -12.50 0.29 8.62
C SER A 54 -13.96 0.42 8.15
N PRO A 55 -14.87 1.02 8.94
CA PRO A 55 -16.28 0.66 8.90
C PRO A 55 -17.16 1.65 8.13
N ASP A 56 -17.68 1.21 6.98
CA ASP A 56 -19.14 1.32 6.75
C ASP A 56 -19.89 0.20 7.52
N SER A 57 -19.14 -0.62 8.27
CA SER A 57 -19.57 -1.76 9.06
C SER A 57 -19.79 -1.38 10.54
N GLN A 58 -20.89 -0.67 10.83
CA GLN A 58 -21.40 -0.50 12.21
C GLN A 58 -21.67 -1.83 12.96
N THR A 59 -21.50 -2.98 12.31
CA THR A 59 -21.87 -4.28 12.87
C THR A 59 -20.71 -5.13 13.39
N ARG A 60 -19.43 -4.88 13.05
CA ARG A 60 -18.30 -5.68 13.59
C ARG A 60 -16.96 -4.92 13.69
N PRO A 61 -16.54 -4.53 14.91
CA PRO A 61 -15.21 -4.01 15.17
C PRO A 61 -14.07 -4.96 14.76
N GLY A 62 -12.97 -4.41 14.24
CA GLY A 62 -11.71 -5.12 13.99
C GLY A 62 -11.12 -5.70 15.28
N HIS A 63 -11.50 -6.94 15.60
CA HIS A 63 -10.93 -7.71 16.70
C HIS A 63 -9.52 -8.21 16.33
N GLU A 64 -8.72 -8.55 17.34
CA GLU A 64 -7.43 -9.25 17.18
C GLU A 64 -7.55 -10.55 16.33
N GLN A 65 -8.75 -11.16 16.31
CA GLN A 65 -9.11 -12.26 15.40
C GLN A 65 -9.06 -11.88 13.91
N GLY A 66 -9.28 -10.62 13.56
CA GLY A 66 -9.20 -10.09 12.19
C GLY A 66 -7.81 -10.16 11.57
N PHE A 67 -6.78 -10.45 12.36
CA PHE A 67 -5.40 -10.65 11.88
C PHE A 67 -4.99 -12.12 11.84
N ALA A 68 -5.90 -13.07 12.10
CA ALA A 68 -5.59 -14.50 12.00
C ALA A 68 -5.09 -14.89 10.60
N GLU A 69 -5.63 -14.26 9.55
CA GLU A 69 -5.17 -14.47 8.17
C GLU A 69 -3.72 -14.02 7.96
N LEU A 70 -3.27 -12.94 8.61
CA LEU A 70 -1.87 -12.50 8.50
C LEU A 70 -0.94 -13.50 9.19
N GLN A 71 -1.36 -14.06 10.33
CA GLN A 71 -0.62 -15.12 11.03
C GLN A 71 -0.49 -16.37 10.14
N ALA A 72 -1.60 -16.80 9.54
CA ALA A 72 -1.65 -18.01 8.71
C ALA A 72 -0.90 -17.86 7.38
N LYS A 73 -1.07 -16.72 6.69
CA LYS A 73 -0.53 -16.51 5.34
C LYS A 73 0.95 -16.09 5.34
N PHE A 74 1.37 -15.33 6.35
CA PHE A 74 2.71 -14.74 6.39
C PHE A 74 3.56 -15.20 7.57
N GLY A 75 3.06 -16.11 8.41
CA GLY A 75 3.80 -16.64 9.57
C GLY A 75 4.07 -15.59 10.65
N MET A 76 3.28 -14.52 10.68
CA MET A 76 3.48 -13.42 11.63
C MET A 76 3.05 -13.85 13.04
N SER A 77 3.87 -13.52 14.04
CA SER A 77 3.46 -13.72 15.43
C SER A 77 2.48 -12.63 15.88
N ARG A 78 1.64 -12.93 16.88
CA ARG A 78 0.75 -11.93 17.51
C ARG A 78 1.53 -10.76 18.11
N SER A 79 2.69 -11.04 18.69
CA SER A 79 3.59 -10.02 19.24
C SER A 79 4.12 -9.08 18.15
N HIS A 80 4.46 -9.59 16.96
CA HIS A 80 4.89 -8.76 15.83
C HIS A 80 3.77 -7.86 15.32
N ILE A 81 2.56 -8.41 15.15
CA ILE A 81 1.37 -7.63 14.79
C ILE A 81 1.13 -6.51 15.79
N ARG A 82 1.15 -6.82 17.08
CA ARG A 82 0.93 -5.83 18.14
C ARG A 82 1.99 -4.72 18.13
N ASN A 83 3.25 -5.05 17.86
CA ASN A 83 4.31 -4.04 17.77
C ASN A 83 4.07 -3.09 16.59
N ILE A 84 3.67 -3.61 15.42
CA ILE A 84 3.29 -2.78 14.26
C ILE A 84 2.14 -1.83 14.63
N LEU A 85 1.08 -2.37 15.23
CA LEU A 85 -0.11 -1.59 15.59
C LEU A 85 0.21 -0.52 16.65
N SER A 86 1.06 -0.85 17.63
CA SER A 86 1.48 0.08 18.68
C SER A 86 2.31 1.22 18.09
N LEU A 87 3.27 0.92 17.22
CA LEU A 87 4.06 1.93 16.51
C LEU A 87 3.19 2.85 15.64
N ALA A 88 2.15 2.30 15.00
CA ALA A 88 1.22 3.09 14.21
C ALA A 88 0.29 3.95 15.06
N GLU A 89 -0.09 3.51 16.27
CA GLU A 89 -0.81 4.36 17.24
C GLU A 89 0.11 5.46 17.79
N GLU A 90 1.38 5.15 18.10
CA GLU A 90 2.39 6.14 18.51
C GLU A 90 2.66 7.19 17.42
N ALA A 91 2.55 6.81 16.15
CA ALA A 91 2.69 7.70 15.01
C ALA A 91 1.40 8.45 14.61
N ASP A 92 0.33 8.35 15.41
CA ASP A 92 -0.98 8.97 15.14
C ASP A 92 -1.62 8.52 13.82
N LEU A 93 -1.32 7.30 13.37
CA LEU A 93 -1.93 6.68 12.19
C LEU A 93 -3.11 5.78 12.57
N LEU A 94 -3.08 5.23 13.79
CA LEU A 94 -4.13 4.38 14.35
C LEU A 94 -4.59 4.90 15.71
N THR A 95 -5.77 4.46 16.11
CA THR A 95 -6.27 4.59 17.49
C THR A 95 -6.74 3.23 17.99
N GLY A 96 -6.58 3.00 19.29
CA GLY A 96 -7.17 1.87 19.99
C GLY A 96 -6.40 0.56 19.88
N ALA A 97 -5.08 0.61 19.63
CA ALA A 97 -4.20 -0.56 19.59
C ALA A 97 -3.64 -0.98 20.97
N GLY A 98 -3.83 -0.16 22.01
CA GLY A 98 -3.36 -0.44 23.38
C GLY A 98 -4.04 -1.63 24.10
N PRO A 99 -3.47 -2.07 25.25
CA PRO A 99 -3.93 -3.25 25.99
C PRO A 99 -5.41 -3.15 26.42
N GLY A 100 -6.21 -4.18 26.12
CA GLY A 100 -7.62 -4.25 26.50
C GLY A 100 -8.58 -3.45 25.60
N ARG A 101 -8.08 -2.73 24.60
CA ARG A 101 -8.90 -2.02 23.60
C ARG A 101 -9.23 -2.96 22.44
N LYS A 102 -10.52 -3.06 22.10
CA LYS A 102 -11.05 -4.00 21.09
C LYS A 102 -11.29 -3.37 19.72
N HIS A 103 -10.96 -2.09 19.55
CA HIS A 103 -11.38 -1.28 18.42
C HIS A 103 -10.17 -0.55 17.85
N ILE A 104 -9.58 -1.13 16.81
CA ILE A 104 -8.50 -0.50 16.06
C ILE A 104 -9.13 0.24 14.87
N ALA A 105 -8.84 1.53 14.74
CA ALA A 105 -9.31 2.36 13.62
C ALA A 105 -8.20 3.26 13.10
N LEU A 106 -8.25 3.62 11.82
CA LEU A 106 -7.39 4.64 11.23
C LEU A 106 -7.78 6.02 11.74
N THR A 107 -6.79 6.86 11.99
CA THR A 107 -7.00 8.32 12.07
C THR A 107 -7.22 8.88 10.66
N PRO A 108 -7.73 10.11 10.51
CA PRO A 108 -7.76 10.79 9.22
C PRO A 108 -6.36 10.86 8.56
N ARG A 109 -5.31 11.04 9.35
CA ARG A 109 -3.92 11.03 8.88
C ARG A 109 -3.51 9.65 8.37
N GLY A 110 -3.82 8.59 9.12
CA GLY A 110 -3.54 7.21 8.73
C GLY A 110 -4.23 6.81 7.44
N LEU A 111 -5.50 7.21 7.26
CA LEU A 111 -6.23 7.00 6.02
C LEU A 111 -5.58 7.73 4.84
N ALA A 112 -5.28 9.03 5.00
CA ALA A 112 -4.63 9.82 3.95
C ALA A 112 -3.25 9.26 3.56
N ALA A 113 -2.47 8.77 4.54
CA ALA A 113 -1.17 8.15 4.29
C ALA A 113 -1.30 6.85 3.47
N ILE A 114 -2.29 6.01 3.78
CA ILE A 114 -2.57 4.78 3.03
C ILE A 114 -3.06 5.09 1.62
N ASP A 115 -4.02 6.01 1.48
CA ASP A 115 -4.58 6.41 0.19
C ASP A 115 -3.49 6.93 -0.75
N ARG A 116 -2.63 7.81 -0.23
CA ARG A 116 -1.49 8.35 -0.97
C ARG A 116 -0.52 7.25 -1.40
N PHE A 117 -0.15 6.36 -0.50
CA PHE A 117 0.76 5.27 -0.81
C PHE A 117 0.22 4.34 -1.90
N VAL A 118 -1.07 4.02 -1.84
CA VAL A 118 -1.74 3.22 -2.89
C VAL A 118 -1.72 3.98 -4.21
N ALA A 119 -2.11 5.25 -4.21
CA ALA A 119 -2.15 6.07 -5.42
C ALA A 119 -0.76 6.20 -6.07
N ASP A 120 0.29 6.45 -5.29
CA ASP A 120 1.66 6.59 -5.78
C ASP A 120 2.23 5.25 -6.29
N THR A 121 1.90 4.14 -5.62
CA THR A 121 2.31 2.80 -6.06
C THR A 121 1.67 2.43 -7.40
N LEU A 122 0.37 2.69 -7.54
CA LEU A 122 -0.36 2.46 -8.80
C LEU A 122 0.14 3.36 -9.93
N SER A 123 0.38 4.64 -9.63
CA SER A 123 0.92 5.60 -10.60
C SER A 123 2.32 5.22 -11.07
N SER A 124 3.18 4.73 -10.15
CA SER A 124 4.52 4.24 -10.48
C SER A 124 4.46 3.00 -11.38
N SER A 125 3.51 2.09 -11.12
CA SER A 125 3.27 0.90 -11.95
C SER A 125 2.78 1.26 -13.36
N ASP A 126 1.84 2.22 -13.47
CA ASP A 126 1.34 2.73 -14.75
C ASP A 126 2.45 3.39 -15.57
N LEU A 127 3.26 4.25 -14.94
CA LEU A 127 4.44 4.81 -15.58
C LEU A 127 5.37 3.69 -16.08
N GLY A 128 5.55 2.62 -15.26
CA GLY A 128 6.28 1.38 -15.57
C GLY A 128 5.92 0.81 -16.93
N TYR A 129 4.61 0.63 -17.06
CA TYR A 129 3.99 0.08 -18.24
C TYR A 129 4.15 1.01 -19.46
N ARG A 130 3.90 2.32 -19.28
CA ARG A 130 3.95 3.31 -20.37
C ARG A 130 5.35 3.51 -20.94
N LEU A 131 6.39 3.53 -20.08
CA LEU A 131 7.78 3.60 -20.55
C LEU A 131 8.18 2.34 -21.33
N ALA A 132 7.73 1.17 -20.90
CA ALA A 132 7.99 -0.08 -21.62
C ALA A 132 7.28 -0.12 -22.99
N LEU A 133 6.05 0.41 -23.08
CA LEU A 133 5.33 0.54 -24.36
C LEU A 133 6.01 1.54 -25.31
N ALA A 134 6.44 2.70 -24.81
CA ALA A 134 7.14 3.69 -25.61
C ALA A 134 8.40 3.11 -26.26
N GLU A 135 9.17 2.34 -25.48
CA GLU A 135 10.42 1.71 -25.91
C GLU A 135 10.19 0.57 -26.92
N LEU A 136 9.00 -0.04 -26.91
CA LEU A 136 8.54 -1.00 -27.93
C LEU A 136 8.00 -0.34 -29.20
N GLY A 137 7.91 1.00 -29.24
CA GLY A 137 7.35 1.74 -30.36
C GLY A 137 5.81 1.76 -30.38
N HIS A 138 5.14 1.39 -29.29
CA HIS A 138 3.70 1.50 -29.18
C HIS A 138 3.29 2.96 -28.85
N PRO A 139 2.19 3.46 -29.42
CA PRO A 139 1.67 4.78 -29.05
C PRO A 139 1.26 4.78 -27.57
N VAL A 140 1.84 5.69 -26.80
CA VAL A 140 1.45 5.92 -25.41
C VAL A 140 0.22 6.83 -25.40
N GLU A 141 -0.95 6.24 -25.19
CA GLU A 141 -2.17 7.02 -25.03
C GLU A 141 -2.05 7.92 -23.78
N PRO A 142 -2.43 9.21 -23.84
CA PRO A 142 -2.43 10.08 -22.67
C PRO A 142 -3.42 9.52 -21.62
N PRO A 143 -3.16 9.74 -20.31
CA PRO A 143 -4.02 9.20 -19.27
C PRO A 143 -5.47 9.65 -19.49
N THR A 144 -6.38 8.69 -19.60
CA THR A 144 -7.82 8.95 -19.55
C THR A 144 -8.10 9.55 -18.18
N ARG A 145 -8.37 10.86 -18.13
CA ARG A 145 -8.86 11.50 -16.90
C ARG A 145 -10.17 10.80 -16.54
N VAL A 146 -10.18 10.01 -15.47
CA VAL A 146 -11.42 9.61 -14.83
C VAL A 146 -12.13 10.89 -14.39
N PRO A 147 -13.38 11.14 -14.83
CA PRO A 147 -14.12 12.29 -14.37
C PRO A 147 -14.27 12.20 -12.84
N SER A 148 -13.79 13.22 -12.15
CA SER A 148 -14.04 13.41 -10.72
C SER A 148 -15.52 13.72 -10.54
N THR A 149 -16.34 12.68 -10.45
CA THR A 149 -17.71 12.81 -9.93
C THR A 149 -17.62 12.76 -8.41
N LEU A 150 -17.97 13.91 -7.81
CA LEU A 150 -18.22 14.13 -6.39
C LEU A 150 -19.27 13.16 -5.83
#